data_AF-A0A958Z8M1-F1
#
_entry.id   AF-A0A958Z8M1-F1
#
_cell.length_a   1.000
_cell.length_b   1.000
_cell.length_c   1.000
_cell.angle_alpha   90.00
_cell.angle_beta   90.00
_cell.angle_gamma   90.00
#
_symmetry.space_group_name_H-M   'P 1'
#
loop_
_entity.id
_entity.type
_entity.pdbx_description
1 polymer ?
#
loop_
_entity_poly.entity_id
_entity_poly.type
_entity_poly.pdbx_seq_one_letter_code
_entity_poly.pdbx_strand_id
1 'polypeptide(L)'
;AYFFYLFYRNYRRISATDSAKTLMENILKTRRSVKYYVGFNLFYLVLSTVLFLWLEFDQDTIMINKVNEAAANGEAFKLYAVIILTTIVLLAIVIALLLGFYWLVYGILLKRLNHNYKELKKLEV
;
A
#
# COMPACT_ATOMS: atom_id res chain seq x y z
N ALA A 1 36.79 -28.76 -30.06
CA ALA A 1 36.81 -28.90 -28.58
C ALA A 1 36.44 -27.60 -27.85
N TYR A 2 37.05 -26.46 -28.18
CA TYR A 2 36.83 -25.17 -27.50
C TYR A 2 35.36 -24.72 -27.41
N PHE A 3 34.61 -24.79 -28.51
CA PHE A 3 33.19 -24.41 -28.54
C PHE A 3 32.31 -25.28 -27.63
N PHE A 4 32.55 -26.59 -27.57
CA PHE A 4 31.80 -27.50 -26.69
C PHE A 4 32.11 -27.24 -25.22
N TYR A 5 33.36 -26.92 -24.88
CA TYR A 5 33.74 -26.52 -23.52
C TYR A 5 33.07 -25.18 -23.13
N LEU A 6 33.05 -24.20 -24.03
CA LEU A 6 32.41 -22.90 -23.80
C LEU A 6 30.88 -23.04 -23.65
N PHE A 7 30.26 -23.89 -24.48
CA PHE A 7 28.83 -24.17 -24.45
C PHE A 7 28.44 -24.92 -23.16
N TYR A 8 29.21 -25.93 -22.75
CA TYR A 8 29.01 -26.63 -21.48
C TYR A 8 29.21 -25.71 -20.26
N ARG A 9 30.20 -24.80 -20.32
CA ARG A 9 30.43 -23.78 -19.29
C ARG A 9 29.26 -22.80 -19.20
N ASN A 10 28.70 -22.36 -20.33
CA ASN A 10 27.53 -21.48 -20.36
C ASN A 10 26.25 -22.21 -19.93
N TYR A 11 26.06 -23.48 -20.32
CA TYR A 11 24.95 -24.33 -19.90
C TYR A 11 24.95 -24.57 -18.38
N ARG A 12 26.12 -24.84 -17.76
CA ARG A 12 26.24 -24.93 -16.30
C ARG A 12 26.03 -23.61 -15.57
N ARG A 13 26.34 -22.48 -16.22
CA ARG A 13 26.21 -21.12 -15.65
C ARG A 13 24.79 -20.56 -15.80
N ILE A 14 24.00 -21.14 -16.70
CA ILE A 14 22.59 -20.83 -16.91
C ILE A 14 21.83 -22.05 -16.39
N SER A 15 21.79 -22.25 -15.07
CA SER A 15 20.69 -23.03 -14.54
C SER A 15 19.43 -22.21 -14.77
N ALA A 16 18.39 -22.80 -15.36
CA ALA A 16 17.12 -22.10 -15.60
C ALA A 16 16.52 -21.54 -14.28
N THR A 17 16.98 -22.04 -13.15
CA THR A 17 16.58 -21.70 -11.78
C THR A 17 17.22 -20.42 -11.23
N ASP A 18 18.44 -20.05 -11.64
CA ASP A 18 19.08 -18.81 -11.13
C ASP A 18 18.25 -17.58 -11.50
N SER A 19 17.72 -17.52 -12.72
CA SER A 19 16.84 -16.44 -13.16
C SER A 19 15.54 -16.35 -12.34
N ALA A 20 14.96 -17.49 -11.98
CA ALA A 20 13.72 -17.58 -11.20
C ALA A 20 13.96 -17.24 -9.72
N LYS A 21 15.11 -17.62 -9.16
CA LYS A 21 15.53 -17.26 -7.81
C LYS A 21 15.78 -15.76 -7.69
N THR A 22 16.48 -15.16 -8.65
CA THR A 22 16.67 -13.70 -8.73
C THR A 22 15.34 -12.97 -8.90
N LEU A 23 14.44 -13.48 -9.76
CA LEU A 23 13.09 -12.93 -9.91
C LEU A 23 12.31 -12.94 -8.59
N MET A 24 12.36 -14.05 -7.84
CA MET A 24 11.68 -14.14 -6.55
C MET A 24 12.27 -13.18 -5.51
N GLU A 25 13.60 -13.07 -5.45
CA GLU A 25 14.27 -12.12 -4.55
C GLU A 25 13.89 -10.67 -4.87
N ASN A 26 13.79 -10.34 -6.17
CA ASN A 26 13.31 -9.04 -6.64
C ASN A 26 11.85 -8.80 -6.25
N ILE A 27 10.96 -9.78 -6.40
CA ILE A 27 9.54 -9.64 -6.00
C ILE A 27 9.41 -9.42 -4.48
N LEU A 28 10.22 -10.11 -3.66
CA LEU A 28 10.26 -9.87 -2.21
C LEU A 28 10.78 -8.47 -1.85
N LYS A 29 11.81 -7.98 -2.56
CA LYS A 29 12.31 -6.60 -2.41
C LYS A 29 11.25 -5.58 -2.81
N THR A 30 10.59 -5.76 -3.96
CA THR A 30 9.49 -4.90 -4.42
C THR A 30 8.34 -4.86 -3.42
N ARG A 31 7.97 -5.98 -2.80
CA ARG A 31 6.96 -6.01 -1.73
C ARG A 31 7.34 -5.08 -0.56
N ARG A 32 8.61 -5.09 -0.15
CA ARG A 32 9.09 -4.24 0.94
C ARG A 32 8.97 -2.76 0.55
N SER A 33 9.40 -2.40 -0.66
CA SER A 33 9.26 -1.04 -1.19
C SER A 33 7.80 -0.60 -1.25
N VAL A 34 6.89 -1.47 -1.72
CA VAL A 34 5.47 -1.13 -1.79
C VAL A 34 4.83 -1.03 -0.40
N LYS A 35 5.27 -1.81 0.58
CA LYS A 35 4.83 -1.62 1.98
C LYS A 35 5.18 -0.22 2.50
N TYR A 36 6.40 0.25 2.23
CA TYR A 36 6.80 1.62 2.59
C TYR A 36 6.00 2.67 1.80
N TYR A 37 5.76 2.44 0.51
CA TYR A 37 4.93 3.32 -0.32
C TYR A 37 3.49 3.43 0.21
N VAL A 38 2.86 2.31 0.58
CA VAL A 38 1.52 2.31 1.18
C VAL A 38 1.53 3.08 2.49
N GLY A 39 2.52 2.83 3.37
CA GLY A 39 2.65 3.57 4.63
C GLY A 39 2.80 5.09 4.43
N PHE A 40 3.61 5.51 3.46
CA PHE A 40 3.77 6.91 3.10
C PHE A 40 2.46 7.52 2.58
N ASN A 41 1.73 6.82 1.70
CA ASN A 41 0.44 7.30 1.19
C ASN A 41 -0.62 7.41 2.30
N LEU A 42 -0.67 6.45 3.23
CA LEU A 42 -1.58 6.51 4.38
C LEU A 42 -1.26 7.70 5.27
N PHE A 43 0.03 7.95 5.54
CA PHE A 43 0.45 9.13 6.29
C PHE A 43 0.08 10.43 5.58
N TYR A 44 0.38 10.52 4.27
CA TYR A 44 0.04 11.68 3.45
C TYR A 44 -1.47 11.95 3.43
N LEU A 45 -2.28 10.90 3.32
CA LEU A 45 -3.75 10.98 3.32
C LEU A 45 -4.30 11.53 4.64
N VAL A 46 -3.75 11.10 5.77
CA VAL A 46 -4.16 11.63 7.08
C VAL A 46 -3.72 13.09 7.21
N LEU A 47 -2.47 13.40 6.85
CA LEU A 47 -1.94 14.76 6.93
C LEU A 47 -2.72 15.74 6.04
N SER A 48 -3.02 15.35 4.80
CA SER A 48 -3.79 16.18 3.88
C SER A 48 -5.22 16.41 4.37
N THR A 49 -5.85 15.40 4.98
CA THR A 49 -7.19 15.54 5.55
C THR A 49 -7.20 16.53 6.73
N VAL A 50 -6.19 16.48 7.60
CA VAL A 50 -6.06 17.44 8.72
C VAL A 50 -5.85 18.86 8.21
N LEU A 51 -4.97 19.05 7.22
CA LEU A 51 -4.74 20.36 6.61
C LEU A 51 -5.98 20.89 5.90
N PHE A 52 -6.71 20.03 5.19
CA PHE A 52 -7.95 20.39 4.52
C PHE A 52 -9.00 20.87 5.51
N LEU A 53 -9.24 20.11 6.59
CA LEU A 53 -10.17 20.53 7.65
C LEU A 53 -9.75 21.88 8.27
N TRP A 54 -8.46 22.07 8.54
CA TRP A 54 -7.97 23.33 9.10
C TRP A 54 -8.30 24.53 8.19
N LEU A 55 -8.08 24.38 6.88
CA LEU A 55 -8.43 25.42 5.91
C LEU A 55 -9.94 25.65 5.81
N GLU A 56 -10.74 24.58 5.86
CA GLU A 56 -12.21 24.65 5.78
C GLU A 56 -12.81 25.38 6.98
N PHE A 57 -12.25 25.20 8.18
CA PHE A 57 -12.69 25.92 9.38
C PHE A 57 -12.23 27.39 9.43
N ASP A 58 -11.11 27.73 8.80
CA ASP A 58 -10.53 29.08 8.84
C ASP A 58 -11.03 29.99 7.71
N GLN A 59 -11.25 29.45 6.51
CA GLN A 59 -11.45 30.25 5.30
C GLN A 59 -12.80 30.03 4.60
N ASP A 60 -13.50 28.92 4.88
CA ASP A 60 -14.76 28.65 4.21
C ASP A 60 -15.92 29.40 4.89
N THR A 61 -16.40 30.44 4.22
CA THR A 61 -17.57 31.24 4.66
C THR A 61 -18.82 30.40 4.95
N ILE A 62 -19.03 29.29 4.24
CA ILE A 62 -20.16 28.39 4.46
C ILE A 62 -19.99 27.65 5.79
N MET A 63 -18.79 27.16 6.08
CA MET A 63 -18.51 26.49 7.35
C MET A 63 -18.55 27.45 8.52
N ILE A 64 -17.98 28.66 8.38
CA ILE A 64 -18.03 29.70 9.40
C ILE A 64 -19.50 30.05 9.74
N ASN A 65 -20.35 30.22 8.73
CA ASN A 65 -21.77 30.50 8.95
C ASN A 65 -22.49 29.35 9.66
N LYS A 66 -22.23 28.09 9.27
CA LYS A 66 -22.81 26.91 9.95
C LYS A 66 -22.35 26.77 11.40
N VAL A 67 -21.08 27.06 11.68
CA VAL A 67 -20.54 27.06 13.05
C VAL A 67 -21.21 28.15 13.89
N ASN A 68 -21.36 29.37 13.34
CA ASN A 68 -22.03 30.49 14.03
C ASN A 68 -23.51 30.19 14.31
N GLU A 69 -24.23 29.62 13.35
CA GLU A 69 -25.63 29.21 13.52
C GLU A 69 -25.76 28.10 14.58
N ALA A 70 -24.90 27.08 14.52
CA ALA A 70 -24.88 26.03 15.53
C ALA A 70 -24.52 26.58 16.92
N ALA A 71 -23.62 27.57 17.02
CA ALA A 71 -23.29 28.24 18.28
C ALA A 71 -24.47 29.03 18.83
N ALA A 72 -25.19 29.78 17.97
CA ALA A 72 -26.38 30.53 18.37
C ALA A 72 -27.51 29.62 18.90
N ASN A 73 -27.63 28.42 18.33
CA ASN A 73 -28.63 27.42 18.73
C ASN A 73 -28.15 26.50 19.88
N GLY A 74 -26.94 26.69 20.41
CA GLY A 74 -26.36 25.83 21.45
C GLY A 74 -25.94 24.43 20.98
N GLU A 75 -25.94 24.17 19.68
CA GLU A 75 -25.61 22.87 19.05
C GLU A 75 -24.17 22.77 18.53
N ALA A 76 -23.29 23.74 18.79
CA ALA A 76 -21.91 23.75 18.28
C ALA A 76 -21.16 22.44 18.59
N PHE A 77 -21.29 21.90 19.81
CA PHE A 77 -20.65 20.63 20.19
C PHE A 77 -21.11 19.46 19.31
N LYS A 78 -22.42 19.38 19.03
CA LYS A 78 -23.01 18.34 18.19
C LYS A 78 -22.51 18.44 16.75
N LEU A 79 -22.37 19.66 16.21
CA LEU A 79 -21.80 19.89 14.87
C LEU A 79 -20.36 19.39 14.78
N TYR A 80 -19.49 19.77 15.73
CA TYR A 80 -18.10 19.29 15.75
C TYR A 80 -18.02 17.77 15.91
N ALA A 81 -18.83 17.19 16.79
CA ALA A 81 -18.86 15.74 17.00
C ALA A 81 -19.25 14.98 15.71
N VAL A 82 -20.26 15.47 14.98
CA VAL A 82 -20.70 14.88 13.71
C VAL A 82 -19.60 14.97 12.64
N ILE A 83 -18.94 16.13 12.50
CA ILE A 83 -17.85 16.31 11.53
C ILE A 83 -16.69 15.35 11.84
N ILE A 84 -16.23 15.31 13.08
CA ILE A 84 -15.11 14.46 13.50
C ILE A 84 -15.45 12.98 13.28
N LEU A 85 -16.64 12.54 13.72
CA LEU A 85 -17.07 11.16 13.58
C LEU A 85 -17.17 10.74 12.11
N THR A 86 -17.77 11.59 11.27
CA THR A 86 -17.94 11.34 9.84
C THR A 86 -16.59 11.24 9.14
N THR A 87 -15.65 12.15 9.44
CA THR A 87 -14.29 12.11 8.89
C THR A 87 -13.56 10.84 9.30
N ILE A 88 -13.62 10.44 10.57
CA ILE A 88 -12.96 9.21 11.04
C ILE A 88 -13.52 7.98 10.33
N VAL A 89 -14.84 7.90 10.17
CA VAL A 89 -15.49 6.78 9.47
C VAL A 89 -15.05 6.72 8.00
N LEU A 90 -15.06 7.86 7.30
CA LEU A 90 -14.63 7.93 5.90
C LEU A 90 -13.14 7.57 5.74
N LEU A 91 -12.28 8.09 6.60
CA LEU A 91 -10.85 7.73 6.62
C LEU A 91 -10.67 6.24 6.85
N ALA A 92 -11.37 5.64 7.82
CA ALA A 92 -11.29 4.23 8.10
C ALA A 92 -11.69 3.38 6.88
N ILE A 93 -12.76 3.76 6.17
CA ILE A 93 -13.21 3.07 4.95
C ILE A 93 -12.13 3.15 3.86
N VAL A 94 -11.59 4.34 3.58
CA VAL A 94 -10.57 4.51 2.53
C VAL A 94 -9.28 3.76 2.88
N ILE A 95 -8.82 3.83 4.13
CA ILE A 95 -7.65 3.09 4.61
C ILE A 95 -7.89 1.58 4.48
N ALA A 96 -9.06 1.09 4.88
CA ALA A 96 -9.41 -0.32 4.79
C ALA A 96 -9.44 -0.79 3.32
N LEU A 97 -9.97 0.01 2.40
CA LEU A 97 -9.95 -0.29 0.97
C LEU A 97 -8.51 -0.39 0.43
N LEU A 98 -7.66 0.60 0.72
CA LEU A 98 -6.26 0.61 0.28
C LEU A 98 -5.48 -0.59 0.82
N LEU A 99 -5.65 -0.91 2.11
CA LEU A 99 -5.03 -2.08 2.74
C LEU A 99 -5.60 -3.39 2.20
N GLY A 100 -6.90 -3.44 1.91
CA GLY A 100 -7.55 -4.59 1.29
C GLY A 100 -6.97 -4.90 -0.09
N PHE A 101 -6.79 -3.89 -0.95
CA PHE A 101 -6.12 -4.05 -2.23
C PHE A 101 -4.68 -4.53 -2.08
N TYR A 102 -3.91 -3.91 -1.18
CA TYR A 102 -2.54 -4.35 -0.89
C TYR A 102 -2.49 -5.82 -0.45
N TRP A 103 -3.39 -6.23 0.46
CA TRP A 103 -3.43 -7.59 0.95
C TRP A 103 -3.85 -8.59 -0.14
N LEU A 104 -4.82 -8.24 -0.98
CA LEU A 104 -5.30 -9.10 -2.06
C LEU A 104 -4.20 -9.33 -3.12
N VAL A 105 -3.59 -8.25 -3.61
CA VAL A 105 -2.55 -8.33 -4.65
C VAL A 105 -1.34 -9.11 -4.14
N TYR A 106 -0.81 -8.76 -2.96
CA TYR A 106 0.40 -9.42 -2.45
C TYR A 106 0.13 -10.78 -1.84
N GLY A 107 -1.04 -11.00 -1.22
CA GLY A 107 -1.41 -12.28 -0.63
C GLY A 107 -1.50 -13.39 -1.66
N ILE A 108 -2.21 -13.15 -2.77
CA ILE A 108 -2.40 -14.14 -3.83
C ILE A 108 -1.11 -14.36 -4.62
N LEU A 109 -0.44 -13.28 -5.03
CA LEU A 109 0.77 -13.37 -5.85
C LEU A 109 1.90 -14.12 -5.12
N LEU A 110 2.13 -13.81 -3.85
CA LEU A 110 3.22 -14.41 -3.08
C LEU A 110 2.95 -15.89 -2.75
N LYS A 111 1.70 -16.26 -2.50
CA LYS A 111 1.35 -17.66 -2.23
C LYS A 111 1.67 -18.54 -3.43
N ARG A 112 1.34 -18.06 -4.64
CA ARG A 112 1.65 -18.77 -5.90
C ARG A 112 3.15 -18.79 -6.19
N LEU A 113 3.84 -17.68 -5.97
CA LEU A 113 5.28 -17.56 -6.23
C LEU A 113 6.13 -18.44 -5.31
N ASN A 114 5.79 -18.52 -4.02
CA ASN A 114 6.50 -19.36 -3.05
C ASN A 114 6.30 -20.86 -3.34
N HIS A 115 5.13 -21.24 -3.86
CA HIS A 115 4.88 -22.60 -4.33
C HIS A 115 5.80 -22.94 -5.52
N ASN A 116 5.81 -22.10 -6.55
CA ASN A 116 6.68 -22.27 -7.72
C ASN A 116 8.17 -22.32 -7.33
N TYR A 117 8.61 -21.48 -6.39
CA TYR A 117 10.00 -21.51 -5.91
C TYR A 117 10.35 -22.81 -5.17
N LYS A 118 9.45 -23.33 -4.34
CA LYS A 118 9.67 -24.61 -3.65
C LYS A 118 9.75 -25.78 -4.63
N GLU A 119 8.97 -25.76 -5.71
CA GLU A 119 9.04 -26.77 -6.77
C GLU A 119 10.35 -26.68 -7.54
N LEU A 120 10.77 -25.47 -7.94
CA LEU A 120 12.05 -25.24 -8.60
C LEU A 120 13.24 -25.69 -7.75
N LYS A 121 13.22 -25.43 -6.43
CA LYS A 121 14.29 -25.86 -5.51
C LYS A 121 14.40 -27.38 -5.36
N LYS A 122 13.30 -28.12 -5.54
CA LYS A 122 13.31 -29.60 -5.47
C LYS A 122 13.93 -30.25 -6.70
N LEU A 123 13.95 -29.56 -7.84
CA LEU A 123 14.54 -30.02 -9.08
C LEU A 123 16.06 -29.78 -9.16
N GLU A 124 16.63 -29.02 -8.21
CA GLU A 124 18.07 -28.74 -8.10
C GLU A 124 18.83 -29.75 -7.20
N VAL A 125 18.19 -30.85 -6.77
CA VAL A 125 18.81 -31.95 -6.01
C VAL A 125 19.22 -33.08 -6.94
#